data_AF-A0A924RSP6-F1
#
_entry.id   AF-A0A924RSP6-F1
#
_cell.length_a   1.000
_cell.length_b   1.000
_cell.length_c   1.000
_cell.angle_alpha   90.00
_cell.angle_beta   90.00
_cell.angle_gamma   90.00
#
_symmetry.space_group_name_H-M   'P 1'
#
loop_
_entity.id
_entity.type
_entity.pdbx_description
1 polymer ?
#
loop_
_entity_poly.entity_id
_entity_poly.type
_entity_poly.pdbx_seq_one_letter_code
_entity_poly.pdbx_strand_id
1 'polypeptide(L)'
;MRLYPETAAHQLEFDKVKALLVDHCKTVYAQEKADTLRIHTKKEFIELELQQTHEYKLLHQQSLYFPNDFTLNIQKDIKLLGIPGALLVSEQWMQIKKLAENISNIFRWFDTEKRMAYPALTKVVENTYYEKVIVEMIDEVLDENGNVKDNASDDLYKIRMSLYKRRNELRRMFEKVVAKLNKAGYSAEIEEGFSNGRRVVAVFAEHKRQVKGILHGESDSRKTAFIEPEETIPLNNEVFALEHEETREVQRILKALTSKLSIYSGLLMGYLEIVGEFDFIKAKAKLAIDMNGQYPNVVDKGHLELKDAYHPLLYLYNKLSNKTTIPVTLTLDEKSRILVISGPNAGGKTVTM
;
A
#
# COMPACT_ATOMS: atom_id res chain seq x y z
N MET A 1 6.98 17.10 -27.63
CA MET A 1 6.02 17.11 -28.76
C MET A 1 5.36 18.48 -28.81
N ARG A 2 5.17 19.06 -30.00
CA ARG A 2 4.31 20.23 -30.17
C ARG A 2 2.93 19.74 -30.61
N LEU A 3 1.91 19.96 -29.80
CA LEU A 3 0.53 19.76 -30.23
C LEU A 3 0.16 20.94 -31.14
N TYR A 4 -0.52 20.64 -32.23
CA TYR A 4 -1.01 21.67 -33.14
C TYR A 4 -2.48 21.39 -33.50
N PRO A 5 -3.40 22.32 -33.21
CA PRO A 5 -3.22 23.52 -32.37
C PRO A 5 -2.87 23.16 -30.92
N GLU A 6 -2.39 24.12 -30.12
CA GLU A 6 -2.09 23.87 -28.69
C GLU A 6 -3.32 23.39 -27.91
N THR A 7 -4.51 23.77 -28.38
CA THR A 7 -5.82 23.36 -27.83
C THR A 7 -6.24 21.93 -28.20
N ALA A 8 -5.47 21.21 -29.04
CA ALA A 8 -5.88 19.91 -29.58
C ALA A 8 -6.21 18.89 -28.49
N ALA A 9 -5.40 18.81 -27.41
CA ALA A 9 -5.65 17.86 -26.32
C ALA A 9 -7.00 18.12 -25.61
N HIS A 10 -7.38 19.38 -25.44
CA HIS A 10 -8.66 19.76 -24.84
C HIS A 10 -9.82 19.56 -25.83
N GLN A 11 -9.62 19.89 -27.11
CA GLN A 11 -10.65 19.69 -28.14
C GLN A 11 -10.97 18.21 -28.41
N LEU A 12 -9.96 17.34 -28.28
CA LEU A 12 -10.09 15.89 -28.39
C LEU A 12 -10.47 15.20 -27.06
N GLU A 13 -10.72 15.99 -26.01
CA GLU A 13 -11.11 15.50 -24.68
C GLU A 13 -10.16 14.43 -24.12
N PHE A 14 -8.86 14.56 -24.40
CA PHE A 14 -7.86 13.57 -23.99
C PHE A 14 -7.71 13.49 -22.46
N ASP A 15 -8.01 14.58 -21.76
CA ASP A 15 -8.14 14.64 -20.31
C ASP A 15 -9.18 13.65 -19.77
N LYS A 16 -10.31 13.46 -20.47
CA LYS A 16 -11.32 12.46 -20.07
C LYS A 16 -10.81 11.03 -20.23
N VAL A 17 -10.02 10.75 -21.28
CA VAL A 17 -9.39 9.44 -21.47
C VAL A 17 -8.36 9.17 -20.36
N LYS A 18 -7.57 10.18 -19.97
CA LYS A 18 -6.66 10.07 -18.82
C LYS A 18 -7.40 9.84 -17.51
N ALA A 19 -8.53 10.52 -17.29
CA ALA A 19 -9.35 10.31 -16.10
C ALA A 19 -9.84 8.85 -16.01
N LEU A 20 -10.34 8.29 -17.11
CA LEU A 20 -10.73 6.87 -17.18
C LEU A 20 -9.54 5.93 -16.90
N LEU A 21 -8.33 6.28 -17.34
CA LEU A 21 -7.13 5.51 -17.04
C LEU A 21 -6.77 5.56 -15.54
N VAL A 22 -6.83 6.76 -14.93
CA VAL A 22 -6.58 6.97 -13.51
C VAL A 22 -7.55 6.15 -12.65
N ASP A 23 -8.82 6.06 -13.04
CA ASP A 23 -9.83 5.25 -12.34
C ASP A 23 -9.50 3.75 -12.28
N HIS A 24 -8.66 3.25 -13.20
CA HIS A 24 -8.18 1.87 -13.17
C HIS A 24 -6.87 1.66 -12.37
N CYS A 25 -6.16 2.75 -12.04
CA CYS A 25 -4.91 2.72 -11.29
C CYS A 25 -5.17 2.58 -9.78
N LYS A 26 -4.44 1.67 -9.12
CA LYS A 26 -4.57 1.42 -7.68
C LYS A 26 -3.45 2.03 -6.85
N THR A 27 -2.27 2.17 -7.44
CA THR A 27 -1.08 2.73 -6.79
C THR A 27 -0.98 4.23 -7.07
N VAL A 28 -0.40 4.97 -6.12
CA VAL A 28 -0.12 6.41 -6.31
C VAL A 28 0.81 6.64 -7.50
N TYR A 29 1.82 5.77 -7.67
CA TYR A 29 2.71 5.82 -8.84
C TYR A 29 1.94 5.75 -10.16
N ALA A 30 1.04 4.77 -10.32
CA ALA A 30 0.28 4.60 -11.56
C ALA A 30 -0.68 5.76 -11.81
N GLN A 31 -1.32 6.27 -10.75
CA GLN A 31 -2.21 7.45 -10.84
C GLN A 31 -1.44 8.70 -11.30
N GLU A 32 -0.29 8.99 -10.69
CA GLU A 32 0.57 10.11 -11.09
C GLU A 32 1.08 9.95 -12.52
N LYS A 33 1.50 8.74 -12.91
CA LYS A 33 1.96 8.44 -14.27
C LYS A 33 0.83 8.59 -15.31
N ALA A 34 -0.39 8.19 -14.97
CA ALA A 34 -1.57 8.34 -15.82
C ALA A 34 -2.00 9.81 -15.96
N ASP A 35 -2.02 10.58 -14.87
CA ASP A 35 -2.41 11.99 -14.90
C ASP A 35 -1.42 12.84 -15.70
N THR A 36 -0.13 12.59 -15.52
CA THR A 36 0.96 13.29 -16.21
C THR A 36 1.27 12.76 -17.60
N LEU A 37 0.49 11.78 -18.09
CA LEU A 37 0.69 11.14 -19.39
C LEU A 37 0.70 12.16 -20.54
N ARG A 38 1.69 12.01 -21.44
CA ARG A 38 1.86 12.85 -22.64
C ARG A 38 1.95 11.97 -23.87
N ILE A 39 1.65 12.55 -25.04
CA ILE A 39 1.83 11.87 -26.31
C ILE A 39 3.33 11.86 -26.67
N HIS A 40 3.82 10.68 -27.05
CA HIS A 40 5.21 10.45 -27.46
C HIS A 40 5.32 10.31 -28.99
N THR A 41 6.50 10.61 -29.53
CA THR A 41 6.78 10.55 -30.98
C THR A 41 7.96 9.64 -31.33
N LYS A 42 8.60 9.02 -30.33
CA LYS A 42 9.69 8.07 -30.56
C LYS A 42 9.11 6.67 -30.75
N LYS A 43 9.27 6.12 -31.95
CA LYS A 43 8.70 4.82 -32.34
C LYS A 43 9.01 3.70 -31.35
N GLU A 44 10.29 3.52 -31.00
CA GLU A 44 10.74 2.46 -30.08
C GLU A 44 10.03 2.50 -28.71
N PHE A 45 9.83 3.71 -28.18
CA PHE A 45 9.11 3.90 -26.92
C PHE A 45 7.62 3.56 -27.05
N ILE A 46 7.00 3.99 -28.15
CA ILE A 46 5.57 3.72 -28.42
C ILE A 46 5.34 2.22 -28.59
N GLU A 47 6.19 1.54 -29.36
CA GLU A 47 6.09 0.09 -29.58
C GLU A 47 6.20 -0.69 -28.27
N LEU A 48 7.17 -0.34 -27.41
CA LEU A 48 7.33 -0.97 -26.09
C LEU A 48 6.08 -0.78 -25.22
N GLU A 49 5.59 0.45 -25.07
CA GLU A 49 4.44 0.79 -24.22
C GLU A 49 3.13 0.15 -24.71
N LEU A 50 2.94 0.06 -26.03
CA LEU A 50 1.81 -0.62 -26.65
C LEU A 50 1.91 -2.13 -26.45
N GLN A 51 3.10 -2.71 -26.65
CA GLN A 51 3.34 -4.14 -26.49
C GLN A 51 3.13 -4.57 -25.03
N GLN A 52 3.62 -3.82 -24.06
CA GLN A 52 3.34 -4.06 -22.62
C GLN A 52 1.83 -4.09 -22.34
N THR A 53 1.09 -3.12 -22.87
CA THR A 53 -0.37 -3.04 -22.70
C THR A 53 -1.06 -4.25 -23.35
N HIS A 54 -0.61 -4.64 -24.54
CA HIS A 54 -1.15 -5.79 -25.26
C HIS A 54 -0.88 -7.11 -24.53
N GLU A 55 0.37 -7.34 -24.11
CA GLU A 55 0.77 -8.52 -23.34
C GLU A 55 -0.06 -8.65 -22.06
N TYR A 56 -0.24 -7.56 -21.30
CA TYR A 56 -1.06 -7.59 -20.09
C TYR A 56 -2.56 -7.83 -20.40
N LYS A 57 -3.08 -7.26 -21.49
CA LYS A 57 -4.45 -7.54 -21.96
C LYS A 57 -4.63 -9.03 -22.26
N LEU A 58 -3.65 -9.69 -22.89
CA LEU A 58 -3.68 -11.13 -23.15
C LEU A 58 -3.74 -11.94 -21.85
N LEU A 59 -2.99 -11.56 -20.80
CA LEU A 59 -3.08 -12.20 -19.49
C LEU A 59 -4.51 -12.19 -18.96
N HIS A 60 -5.19 -11.04 -19.07
CA HIS A 60 -6.57 -10.90 -18.60
C HIS A 60 -7.55 -11.75 -19.42
N GLN A 61 -7.43 -11.73 -20.75
CA GLN A 61 -8.28 -12.53 -21.65
C GLN A 61 -8.09 -14.04 -21.45
N GLN A 62 -6.87 -14.47 -21.13
CA GLN A 62 -6.54 -15.87 -20.83
C GLN A 62 -6.85 -16.25 -19.39
N SER A 63 -7.35 -15.33 -18.56
CA SER A 63 -7.55 -15.52 -17.12
C SER A 63 -6.29 -15.98 -16.38
N LEU A 64 -5.11 -15.56 -16.87
CA LEU A 64 -3.83 -15.86 -16.26
C LEU A 64 -3.53 -14.83 -15.17
N TYR A 65 -3.40 -15.30 -13.94
CA TYR A 65 -3.09 -14.43 -12.81
C TYR A 65 -1.64 -13.94 -12.86
N PHE A 66 -1.45 -12.64 -12.60
CA PHE A 66 -0.15 -11.97 -12.46
C PHE A 66 -0.02 -11.39 -11.04
N PRO A 67 1.02 -11.76 -10.27
CA PRO A 67 1.12 -11.48 -8.84
C PRO A 67 1.61 -10.06 -8.55
N ASN A 68 0.78 -9.06 -8.85
CA ASN A 68 1.03 -7.66 -8.50
C ASN A 68 -0.13 -7.08 -7.70
N ASP A 69 -0.22 -7.49 -6.43
CA ASP A 69 -1.33 -7.14 -5.54
C ASP A 69 -0.97 -6.05 -4.52
N PHE A 70 0.31 -5.72 -4.39
CA PHE A 70 0.76 -4.63 -3.52
C PHE A 70 0.28 -3.27 -4.05
N THR A 71 -0.37 -2.48 -3.20
CA THR A 71 -0.98 -1.19 -3.58
C THR A 71 -0.70 -0.05 -2.59
N LEU A 72 -0.02 -0.34 -1.48
CA LEU A 72 0.23 0.62 -0.41
C LEU A 72 1.24 1.70 -0.86
N ASN A 73 1.03 2.94 -0.42
CA ASN A 73 2.01 4.01 -0.61
C ASN A 73 2.95 4.10 0.60
N ILE A 74 4.09 3.44 0.50
CA ILE A 74 5.15 3.44 1.52
C ILE A 74 6.39 4.23 1.11
N GLN A 75 6.26 5.11 0.12
CA GLN A 75 7.37 5.90 -0.42
C GLN A 75 8.05 6.74 0.68
N LYS A 76 7.26 7.29 1.61
CA LYS A 76 7.78 8.08 2.73
C LYS A 76 8.60 7.23 3.70
N ASP A 77 8.17 6.00 3.96
CA ASP A 77 8.85 5.08 4.88
C ASP A 77 10.18 4.60 4.28
N ILE A 78 10.21 4.30 2.99
CA ILE A 78 11.45 3.92 2.28
C ILE A 78 12.42 5.11 2.17
N LYS A 79 11.91 6.33 1.97
CA LYS A 79 12.74 7.54 2.03
C LYS A 79 13.33 7.74 3.44
N LEU A 80 12.54 7.51 4.48
CA LEU A 80 12.99 7.60 5.86
C LEU A 80 14.08 6.55 6.17
N LEU A 81 13.99 5.35 5.62
CA LEU A 81 15.02 4.31 5.72
C LEU A 81 16.40 4.76 5.20
N GLY A 82 16.42 5.63 4.18
CA GLY A 82 17.66 6.18 3.62
C GLY A 82 18.30 7.29 4.47
N ILE A 83 17.61 7.78 5.52
CA ILE A 83 18.10 8.86 6.37
C ILE A 83 18.93 8.28 7.53
N PRO A 84 20.19 8.70 7.70
CA PRO A 84 21.02 8.23 8.80
C PRO A 84 20.38 8.47 10.17
N GLY A 85 20.30 7.42 10.99
CA GLY A 85 19.75 7.49 12.34
C GLY A 85 18.22 7.46 12.44
N ALA A 86 17.52 7.31 11.32
CA ALA A 86 16.07 7.10 11.29
C ALA A 86 15.66 5.82 12.03
N LEU A 87 14.38 5.79 12.44
CA LEU A 87 13.73 4.65 13.07
C LEU A 87 12.46 4.34 12.30
N LEU A 88 12.38 3.14 11.75
CA LEU A 88 11.12 2.58 11.28
C LEU A 88 10.48 1.73 12.37
N VAL A 89 9.19 1.94 12.59
CA VAL A 89 8.38 1.14 13.53
C VAL A 89 7.96 -0.18 12.90
N SER A 90 7.51 -1.13 13.73
CA SER A 90 7.08 -2.47 13.30
C SER A 90 6.10 -2.47 12.14
N GLU A 91 5.08 -1.61 12.17
CA GLU A 91 4.07 -1.55 11.09
C GLU A 91 4.69 -1.21 9.74
N GLN A 92 5.61 -0.24 9.70
CA GLN A 92 6.33 0.15 8.49
C GLN A 92 7.18 -1.00 7.95
N TRP A 93 7.86 -1.75 8.83
CA TRP A 93 8.61 -2.94 8.43
C TRP A 93 7.73 -4.04 7.84
N MET A 94 6.55 -4.27 8.41
CA MET A 94 5.61 -5.25 7.85
C MET A 94 5.12 -4.85 6.45
N GLN A 95 4.96 -3.54 6.19
CA GLN A 95 4.62 -3.06 4.85
C GLN A 95 5.79 -3.19 3.86
N ILE A 96 7.02 -2.92 4.29
CA ILE A 96 8.23 -3.14 3.49
C ILE A 96 8.41 -4.63 3.18
N LYS A 97 8.17 -5.51 4.15
CA LYS A 97 8.18 -6.97 3.96
C LYS A 97 7.18 -7.39 2.89
N LYS A 98 5.93 -6.92 2.97
CA LYS A 98 4.89 -7.20 1.97
C LYS A 98 5.29 -6.73 0.56
N LEU A 99 5.96 -5.58 0.44
CA LEU A 99 6.50 -5.11 -0.84
C LEU A 99 7.55 -6.09 -1.38
N ALA A 100 8.52 -6.47 -0.55
CA ALA A 100 9.59 -7.39 -0.94
C ALA A 100 9.05 -8.79 -1.33
N GLU A 101 8.06 -9.30 -0.59
CA GLU A 101 7.37 -10.57 -0.92
C GLU A 101 6.60 -10.48 -2.24
N ASN A 102 5.88 -9.38 -2.48
CA ASN A 102 5.19 -9.16 -3.77
C ASN A 102 6.19 -9.15 -4.93
N ILE A 103 7.34 -8.48 -4.78
CA ILE A 103 8.42 -8.52 -5.77
C ILE A 103 8.96 -9.93 -5.96
N SER A 104 9.16 -10.69 -4.88
CA SER A 104 9.58 -12.10 -4.98
C SER A 104 8.62 -12.90 -5.86
N ASN A 105 7.31 -12.71 -5.68
CA ASN A 105 6.28 -13.37 -6.47
C ASN A 105 6.31 -12.94 -7.95
N ILE A 106 6.52 -11.64 -8.24
CA ILE A 106 6.71 -11.14 -9.61
C ILE A 106 7.92 -11.81 -10.27
N PHE A 107 9.07 -11.83 -9.59
CA PHE A 107 10.29 -12.44 -10.14
C PHE A 107 10.12 -13.95 -10.38
N ARG A 108 9.44 -14.66 -9.46
CA ARG A 108 9.14 -16.09 -9.61
C ARG A 108 8.17 -16.36 -10.76
N TRP A 109 7.22 -15.46 -11.02
CA TRP A 109 6.28 -15.59 -12.12
C TRP A 109 6.96 -15.46 -13.48
N PHE A 110 7.99 -14.62 -13.60
CA PHE A 110 8.82 -14.52 -14.80
C PHE A 110 9.86 -15.65 -14.90
N ASP A 111 9.38 -16.89 -15.03
CA ASP A 111 10.21 -18.02 -15.42
C ASP A 111 10.68 -17.91 -16.89
N THR A 112 11.49 -18.88 -17.34
CA THR A 112 12.05 -18.90 -18.70
C THR A 112 10.99 -18.84 -19.79
N GLU A 113 9.87 -19.54 -19.63
CA GLU A 113 8.79 -19.57 -20.63
C GLU A 113 8.02 -18.25 -20.64
N LYS A 114 7.66 -17.73 -19.47
CA LYS A 114 6.95 -16.45 -19.31
C LYS A 114 7.77 -15.27 -19.81
N ARG A 115 9.09 -15.30 -19.64
CA ARG A 115 9.98 -14.27 -20.21
C ARG A 115 9.99 -14.28 -21.74
N MET A 116 9.91 -15.46 -22.36
CA MET A 116 9.80 -15.56 -23.83
C MET A 116 8.41 -15.17 -24.33
N ALA A 117 7.36 -15.51 -23.58
CA ALA A 117 5.97 -15.21 -23.95
C ALA A 117 5.59 -13.73 -23.76
N TYR A 118 6.17 -13.06 -22.76
CA TYR A 118 5.87 -11.67 -22.40
C TYR A 118 7.15 -10.83 -22.29
N PRO A 119 7.87 -10.63 -23.41
CA PRO A 119 9.16 -9.94 -23.41
C PRO A 119 9.03 -8.46 -23.03
N ALA A 120 7.96 -7.77 -23.41
CA ALA A 120 7.80 -6.35 -23.09
C ALA A 120 7.47 -6.12 -21.61
N LEU A 121 6.68 -7.01 -20.99
CA LEU A 121 6.49 -7.01 -19.54
C LEU A 121 7.77 -7.36 -18.79
N THR A 122 8.60 -8.26 -19.32
CA THR A 122 9.91 -8.61 -18.74
C THR A 122 10.85 -7.41 -18.67
N LYS A 123 10.76 -6.47 -19.62
CA LYS A 123 11.56 -5.23 -19.61
C LYS A 123 11.37 -4.39 -18.35
N VAL A 124 10.20 -4.46 -17.69
CA VAL A 124 9.93 -3.72 -16.45
C VAL A 124 10.86 -4.15 -15.31
N VAL A 125 11.26 -5.43 -15.28
CA VAL A 125 12.13 -5.99 -14.23
C VAL A 125 13.57 -6.23 -14.67
N GLU A 126 13.91 -5.93 -15.93
CA GLU A 126 15.20 -6.31 -16.54
C GLU A 126 16.42 -5.70 -15.84
N ASN A 127 16.28 -4.47 -15.33
CA ASN A 127 17.36 -3.72 -14.68
C ASN A 127 17.31 -3.78 -13.15
N THR A 128 16.68 -4.81 -12.58
CA THR A 128 16.56 -5.01 -11.13
C THR A 128 16.73 -6.48 -10.80
N TYR A 129 17.02 -6.78 -9.53
CA TYR A 129 17.13 -8.13 -9.01
C TYR A 129 16.33 -8.25 -7.72
N TYR A 130 15.96 -9.47 -7.35
CA TYR A 130 15.32 -9.76 -6.06
C TYR A 130 16.39 -10.07 -5.00
N GLU A 131 16.43 -9.26 -3.95
CA GLU A 131 17.24 -9.48 -2.75
C GLU A 131 16.43 -10.17 -1.65
N LYS A 132 16.69 -11.46 -1.45
CA LYS A 132 16.00 -12.28 -0.44
C LYS A 132 16.37 -11.89 0.99
N VAL A 133 17.59 -11.36 1.19
CA VAL A 133 18.13 -11.04 2.51
C VAL A 133 17.29 -9.98 3.22
N ILE A 134 16.58 -9.12 2.48
CA ILE A 134 15.68 -8.11 3.04
C ILE A 134 14.59 -8.78 3.89
N VAL A 135 13.90 -9.79 3.35
CA VAL A 135 12.82 -10.50 4.06
C VAL A 135 13.41 -11.30 5.22
N GLU A 136 14.52 -12.01 4.98
CA GLU A 136 15.22 -12.79 6.02
C GLU A 136 15.59 -11.91 7.23
N MET A 137 16.17 -10.72 7.01
CA MET A 137 16.53 -9.78 8.09
C MET A 137 15.32 -9.22 8.85
N ILE A 138 14.19 -8.99 8.16
CA ILE A 138 12.96 -8.55 8.83
C ILE A 138 12.40 -9.70 9.68
N ASP A 139 12.40 -10.92 9.15
CA ASP A 139 11.89 -12.11 9.83
C ASP A 139 12.76 -12.55 11.00
N GLU A 140 14.05 -12.24 11.03
CA GLU A 140 14.89 -12.44 12.22
C GLU A 140 14.42 -11.60 13.41
N VAL A 141 13.82 -10.43 13.16
CA VAL A 141 13.43 -9.46 14.19
C VAL A 141 11.95 -9.49 14.51
N LEU A 142 11.09 -9.61 13.49
CA LEU A 142 9.64 -9.53 13.61
C LEU A 142 8.96 -10.88 13.40
N ASP A 143 7.91 -11.14 14.17
CA ASP A 143 7.01 -12.27 13.95
C ASP A 143 5.97 -11.98 12.85
N GLU A 144 5.12 -12.96 12.56
CA GLU A 144 4.06 -12.84 11.55
C GLU A 144 3.02 -11.75 11.88
N ASN A 145 2.86 -11.40 13.16
CA ASN A 145 1.96 -10.36 13.62
C ASN A 145 2.62 -8.96 13.63
N GLY A 146 3.92 -8.87 13.32
CA GLY A 146 4.70 -7.64 13.37
C GLY A 146 5.22 -7.27 14.75
N ASN A 147 5.16 -8.16 15.74
CA ASN A 147 5.79 -7.92 17.04
C ASN A 147 7.28 -8.25 16.96
N VAL A 148 8.11 -7.48 17.67
CA VAL A 148 9.51 -7.85 17.85
C VAL A 148 9.58 -9.15 18.65
N LYS A 149 10.26 -10.16 18.10
CA LYS A 149 10.39 -11.49 18.70
C LYS A 149 11.08 -11.44 20.05
N ASP A 150 10.68 -12.32 20.97
CA ASP A 150 11.30 -12.41 22.31
C ASP A 150 12.81 -12.65 22.26
N ASN A 151 13.27 -13.39 21.25
CA ASN A 151 14.67 -13.73 21.03
C ASN A 151 15.39 -12.77 20.07
N ALA A 152 14.80 -11.62 19.74
CA ALA A 152 15.48 -10.61 18.90
C ALA A 152 16.72 -10.02 19.60
N SER A 153 16.79 -10.07 20.94
CA SER A 153 18.00 -9.84 21.73
C SER A 153 17.94 -10.58 23.07
N ASP A 154 19.12 -10.93 23.60
CA ASP A 154 19.23 -11.55 24.93
C ASP A 154 18.67 -10.65 26.04
N ASP A 155 18.81 -9.33 25.88
CA ASP A 155 18.36 -8.34 26.86
C ASP A 155 16.83 -8.20 26.81
N LEU A 156 16.22 -8.17 25.63
CA LEU A 156 14.76 -8.16 25.48
C LEU A 156 14.16 -9.41 26.13
N TYR A 157 14.76 -10.58 25.90
CA TYR A 157 14.33 -11.83 26.51
C TYR A 157 14.36 -11.76 28.05
N LYS A 158 15.47 -11.28 28.63
CA LYS A 158 15.60 -11.11 30.10
C LYS A 158 14.58 -10.11 30.65
N ILE A 159 14.37 -8.99 29.97
CA ILE A 159 13.39 -7.96 30.37
C ILE A 159 11.98 -8.57 30.35
N ARG A 160 11.57 -9.22 29.26
CA ARG A 160 10.25 -9.86 29.15
C ARG A 160 10.03 -10.97 30.17
N MET A 161 11.05 -11.78 30.44
CA MET A 161 10.98 -12.80 31.49
C MET A 161 10.81 -12.19 32.89
N SER A 162 11.51 -11.10 33.16
CA SER A 162 11.41 -10.36 34.42
C SER A 162 10.04 -9.70 34.57
N LEU A 163 9.56 -9.09 33.49
CA LEU A 163 8.23 -8.48 33.41
C LEU A 163 7.12 -9.53 33.63
N TYR A 164 7.24 -10.71 33.02
CA TYR A 164 6.30 -11.81 33.24
C TYR A 164 6.27 -12.27 34.70
N LYS A 165 7.43 -12.43 35.34
CA LYS A 165 7.52 -12.79 36.77
C LYS A 165 6.87 -11.73 37.66
N ARG A 166 7.23 -10.45 37.48
CA ARG A 166 6.69 -9.35 38.29
C ARG A 166 5.21 -9.10 38.06
N ARG A 167 4.69 -9.24 36.83
CA ARG A 167 3.25 -9.19 36.55
C ARG A 167 2.49 -10.29 37.28
N ASN A 168 3.04 -11.50 37.34
CA ASN A 168 2.42 -12.61 38.08
C ASN A 168 2.44 -12.40 39.60
N GLU A 169 3.53 -11.86 40.14
CA GLU A 169 3.62 -11.47 41.55
C GLU A 169 2.63 -10.36 41.89
N LEU A 170 2.58 -9.30 41.07
CA LEU A 170 1.61 -8.21 41.19
C LEU A 170 0.19 -8.75 41.18
N ARG A 171 -0.14 -9.66 40.25
CA ARG A 171 -1.46 -10.29 40.17
C ARG A 171 -1.85 -11.01 41.45
N ARG A 172 -0.99 -11.88 41.97
CA ARG A 172 -1.25 -12.61 43.22
C ARG A 172 -1.40 -11.67 44.42
N MET A 173 -0.62 -10.60 44.46
CA MET A 173 -0.72 -9.61 45.54
C MET A 173 -2.03 -8.82 45.44
N PHE A 174 -2.37 -8.39 44.22
CA PHE A 174 -3.60 -7.66 43.93
C PHE A 174 -4.84 -8.50 44.28
N GLU A 175 -4.90 -9.76 43.88
CA GLU A 175 -6.00 -10.69 44.22
C GLU A 175 -6.21 -10.81 45.75
N LYS A 176 -5.13 -10.87 46.54
CA LYS A 176 -5.22 -10.90 48.02
C LYS A 176 -5.75 -9.58 48.60
N VAL A 177 -5.32 -8.44 48.05
CA VAL A 177 -5.78 -7.12 48.50
C VAL A 177 -7.26 -6.94 48.19
N VAL A 178 -7.67 -7.28 46.96
CA VAL A 178 -9.09 -7.24 46.55
C VAL A 178 -9.93 -8.12 47.46
N ALA A 179 -9.53 -9.37 47.73
CA ALA A 179 -10.25 -10.25 48.64
C ALA A 179 -10.40 -9.67 50.06
N LYS A 180 -9.38 -8.97 50.57
CA LYS A 180 -9.40 -8.28 51.87
C LYS A 180 -10.38 -7.10 51.86
N LEU A 181 -10.40 -6.31 50.80
CA LEU A 181 -11.30 -5.16 50.64
C LEU A 181 -12.76 -5.59 50.42
N ASN A 182 -12.99 -6.67 49.68
CA ASN A 182 -14.32 -7.28 49.50
C ASN A 182 -14.88 -7.73 50.85
N LYS A 183 -14.07 -8.43 51.66
CA LYS A 183 -14.48 -8.87 53.00
C LYS A 183 -14.81 -7.70 53.93
N ALA A 184 -14.21 -6.53 53.69
CA ALA A 184 -14.50 -5.31 54.43
C ALA A 184 -15.69 -4.50 53.88
N GLY A 185 -16.26 -4.91 52.73
CA GLY A 185 -17.40 -4.24 52.09
C GLY A 185 -17.04 -2.95 51.33
N TYR A 186 -15.77 -2.76 50.96
CA TYR A 186 -15.30 -1.49 50.37
C TYR A 186 -15.27 -1.48 48.84
N SER A 187 -15.31 -2.65 48.20
CA SER A 187 -15.11 -2.79 46.75
C SER A 187 -16.41 -2.58 45.97
N ALA A 188 -16.28 -1.95 44.79
CA ALA A 188 -17.39 -1.77 43.84
C ALA A 188 -17.62 -3.03 42.97
N GLU A 189 -18.71 -3.08 42.20
CA GLU A 189 -19.06 -4.23 41.31
C GLU A 189 -17.96 -4.60 40.30
N ILE A 190 -17.12 -3.65 39.89
CA ILE A 190 -15.90 -3.89 39.11
C ILE A 190 -14.72 -3.65 40.03
N GLU A 191 -14.05 -4.72 40.45
CA GLU A 191 -13.03 -4.67 41.51
C GLU A 191 -11.65 -4.24 41.01
N GLU A 192 -11.37 -4.43 39.71
CA GLU A 192 -10.07 -4.17 39.09
C GLU A 192 -10.17 -3.17 37.95
N GLY A 193 -9.24 -2.23 37.90
CA GLY A 193 -9.06 -1.30 36.80
C GLY A 193 -7.58 -1.04 36.50
N PHE A 194 -7.35 -0.28 35.43
CA PHE A 194 -6.04 0.26 35.08
C PHE A 194 -6.14 1.77 34.96
N SER A 195 -5.22 2.49 35.60
CA SER A 195 -5.10 3.94 35.51
C SER A 195 -3.65 4.32 35.23
N ASN A 196 -3.41 5.08 34.15
CA ASN A 196 -2.07 5.48 33.72
C ASN A 196 -1.06 4.31 33.63
N GLY A 197 -1.52 3.15 33.15
CA GLY A 197 -0.70 1.94 33.03
C GLY A 197 -0.46 1.19 34.35
N ARG A 198 -1.02 1.65 35.46
CA ARG A 198 -0.92 1.00 36.77
C ARG A 198 -2.18 0.25 37.10
N ARG A 199 -2.02 -0.91 37.76
CA ARG A 199 -3.14 -1.71 38.23
C ARG A 199 -3.71 -1.08 39.51
N VAL A 200 -5.01 -0.82 39.52
CA VAL A 200 -5.72 -0.10 40.59
C VAL A 200 -7.00 -0.84 40.98
N VAL A 201 -7.36 -0.76 42.27
CA VAL A 201 -8.64 -1.28 42.78
C VAL A 201 -9.70 -0.20 42.65
N ALA A 202 -10.89 -0.57 42.19
CA ALA A 202 -12.05 0.31 42.20
C ALA A 202 -12.84 0.11 43.50
N VAL A 203 -13.00 1.20 44.27
CA VAL A 203 -13.70 1.22 45.55
C VAL A 203 -14.79 2.27 45.55
N PHE A 204 -15.79 2.13 46.42
CA PHE A 204 -16.79 3.18 46.58
C PHE A 204 -16.13 4.49 47.03
N ALA A 205 -16.52 5.61 46.42
CA ALA A 205 -15.88 6.91 46.68
C ALA A 205 -15.99 7.35 48.15
N GLU A 206 -17.02 6.90 48.87
CA GLU A 206 -17.20 7.10 50.32
C GLU A 206 -16.20 6.31 51.19
N HIS A 207 -15.61 5.25 50.65
CA HIS A 207 -14.62 4.39 51.30
C HIS A 207 -13.18 4.68 50.86
N LYS A 208 -12.96 5.74 50.06
CA LYS A 208 -11.63 6.05 49.48
C LYS A 208 -10.56 6.43 50.51
N ARG A 209 -10.94 6.87 51.72
CA ARG A 209 -10.00 7.23 52.80
C ARG A 209 -9.60 6.03 53.66
N GLN A 210 -10.34 4.93 53.53
CA GLN A 210 -10.19 3.71 54.33
C GLN A 210 -9.21 2.74 53.67
N VAL A 211 -9.01 2.86 52.36
CA VAL A 211 -7.99 2.11 51.61
C VAL A 211 -6.69 2.89 51.60
N LYS A 212 -5.64 2.31 52.18
CA LYS A 212 -4.29 2.89 52.14
C LYS A 212 -3.69 2.69 50.75
N GLY A 213 -3.24 3.78 50.14
CA GLY A 213 -2.71 3.74 48.79
C GLY A 213 -2.67 5.11 48.13
N ILE A 214 -2.42 5.11 46.82
CA ILE A 214 -2.38 6.31 45.99
C ILE A 214 -3.70 6.40 45.21
N LEU A 215 -4.42 7.50 45.39
CA LEU A 215 -5.62 7.80 44.60
C LEU A 215 -5.20 8.26 43.20
N HIS A 216 -5.62 7.53 42.17
CA HIS A 216 -5.32 7.82 40.77
C HIS A 216 -6.40 8.64 40.06
N GLY A 217 -7.64 8.57 40.55
CA GLY A 217 -8.75 9.30 40.00
C GLY A 217 -10.10 8.81 40.51
N GLU A 218 -11.16 9.45 40.06
CA GLU A 218 -12.54 9.07 40.32
C GLU A 218 -13.26 8.87 38.99
N SER A 219 -14.31 8.05 38.97
CA SER A 219 -15.17 7.90 37.80
C SER A 219 -15.92 9.21 37.51
N ASP A 220 -16.40 9.38 36.26
CA ASP A 220 -17.15 10.57 35.85
C ASP A 220 -18.39 10.81 36.71
N SER A 221 -19.02 9.74 37.19
CA SER A 221 -20.17 9.80 38.10
C SER A 221 -19.79 10.06 39.56
N ARG A 222 -18.49 10.12 39.88
CA ARG A 222 -17.88 10.25 41.22
C ARG A 222 -18.33 9.21 42.24
N LYS A 223 -18.88 8.08 41.78
CA LYS A 223 -19.32 6.98 42.65
C LYS A 223 -18.17 6.01 42.97
N THR A 224 -17.14 5.98 42.14
CA THR A 224 -16.03 5.03 42.25
C THR A 224 -14.71 5.81 42.31
N ALA A 225 -13.84 5.42 43.24
CA ALA A 225 -12.47 5.90 43.33
C ALA A 225 -11.51 4.79 42.92
N PHE A 226 -10.50 5.11 42.12
CA PHE A 226 -9.46 4.18 41.68
C PHE A 226 -8.20 4.39 42.52
N ILE A 227 -7.87 3.39 43.34
CA ILE A 227 -6.77 3.47 44.30
C ILE A 227 -5.75 2.37 43.99
N GLU A 228 -4.48 2.74 43.92
CA GLU A 228 -3.36 1.81 43.91
C GLU A 228 -3.03 1.43 45.37
N PRO A 229 -3.32 0.20 45.82
CA PRO A 229 -3.11 -0.17 47.21
C PRO A 229 -1.64 -0.15 47.60
N GLU A 230 -1.35 0.27 48.83
CA GLU A 230 0.00 0.41 49.39
C GLU A 230 0.86 -0.85 49.17
N GLU A 231 0.28 -2.04 49.35
CA GLU A 231 0.97 -3.32 49.19
C GLU A 231 1.40 -3.62 47.74
N THR A 232 0.78 -2.97 46.76
CA THR A 232 1.03 -3.19 45.32
C THR A 232 1.97 -2.16 44.70
N ILE A 233 2.18 -1.01 45.37
CA ILE A 233 2.98 0.11 44.85
C ILE A 233 4.39 -0.32 44.41
N PRO A 234 5.16 -1.10 45.20
CA PRO A 234 6.51 -1.50 44.79
C PRO A 234 6.49 -2.35 43.50
N LEU A 235 5.56 -3.30 43.41
CA LEU A 235 5.43 -4.20 42.25
C LEU A 235 4.94 -3.45 41.01
N ASN A 236 4.01 -2.52 41.16
CA ASN A 236 3.56 -1.65 40.07
C ASN A 236 4.71 -0.78 39.54
N ASN A 237 5.52 -0.18 40.42
CA ASN A 237 6.68 0.60 40.01
C ASN A 237 7.71 -0.24 39.24
N GLU A 238 7.98 -1.47 39.69
CA GLU A 238 8.88 -2.39 39.00
C GLU A 238 8.34 -2.81 37.61
N VAL A 239 7.06 -3.17 37.53
CA VAL A 239 6.40 -3.51 36.25
C VAL A 239 6.47 -2.33 35.29
N PHE A 240 6.14 -1.12 35.75
CA PHE A 240 6.18 0.09 34.94
C PHE A 240 7.60 0.40 34.43
N ALA A 241 8.62 0.22 35.27
CA ALA A 241 10.01 0.39 34.88
C ALA A 241 10.45 -0.63 33.82
N LEU A 242 10.08 -1.90 33.99
CA LEU A 242 10.37 -2.97 33.04
C LEU A 242 9.65 -2.78 31.70
N GLU A 243 8.42 -2.26 31.68
CA GLU A 243 7.69 -1.90 30.44
C GLU A 243 8.39 -0.76 29.68
N HIS A 244 8.94 0.22 30.39
CA HIS A 244 9.74 1.28 29.79
C HIS A 244 11.08 0.75 29.25
N GLU A 245 11.72 -0.16 29.97
CA GLU A 245 12.93 -0.85 29.50
C GLU A 245 12.65 -1.68 28.25
N GLU A 246 11.55 -2.45 28.23
CA GLU A 246 11.12 -3.20 27.06
C GLU A 246 10.90 -2.28 25.86
N THR A 247 10.18 -1.18 26.05
CA THR A 247 9.90 -0.21 24.98
C THR A 247 11.20 0.36 24.39
N ARG A 248 12.16 0.74 25.25
CA ARG A 248 13.47 1.24 24.82
C ARG A 248 14.27 0.18 24.06
N GLU A 249 14.24 -1.05 24.54
CA GLU A 249 14.96 -2.16 23.92
C GLU A 249 14.37 -2.52 22.54
N VAL A 250 13.04 -2.57 22.43
CA VAL A 250 12.32 -2.73 21.15
C VAL A 250 12.71 -1.63 20.17
N GLN A 251 12.72 -0.35 20.59
CA GLN A 251 13.15 0.76 19.74
C GLN A 251 14.62 0.63 19.32
N ARG A 252 15.50 0.17 20.20
CA ARG A 252 16.92 -0.07 19.90
C ARG A 252 17.08 -1.14 18.83
N ILE A 253 16.35 -2.26 18.94
CA ILE A 253 16.35 -3.37 17.98
C ILE A 253 15.85 -2.89 16.62
N LEU A 254 14.71 -2.18 16.57
CA LEU A 254 14.16 -1.63 15.33
C LEU A 254 15.08 -0.59 14.67
N LYS A 255 15.76 0.23 15.48
CA LYS A 255 16.77 1.18 14.98
C LYS A 255 17.97 0.45 14.37
N ALA A 256 18.41 -0.65 15.00
CA ALA A 256 19.48 -1.48 14.45
C ALA A 256 19.06 -2.14 13.12
N LEU A 257 17.84 -2.66 13.02
CA LEU A 257 17.28 -3.19 11.77
C LEU A 257 17.23 -2.11 10.68
N THR A 258 16.76 -0.90 11.02
CA THR A 258 16.72 0.26 10.11
C THR A 258 18.11 0.62 9.62
N SER A 259 19.10 0.67 10.51
CA SER A 259 20.47 0.94 10.11
C SER A 259 21.03 -0.13 9.16
N LYS A 260 20.76 -1.42 9.44
CA LYS A 260 21.23 -2.53 8.59
C LYS A 260 20.63 -2.51 7.19
N LEU A 261 19.32 -2.26 7.10
CA LEU A 261 18.58 -2.28 5.83
C LEU A 261 18.64 -0.95 5.06
N SER A 262 19.22 0.11 5.64
CA SER A 262 19.36 1.43 4.99
C SER A 262 20.01 1.38 3.61
N ILE A 263 20.98 0.47 3.41
CA ILE A 263 21.67 0.26 2.14
C ILE A 263 20.74 -0.18 1.00
N TYR A 264 19.59 -0.78 1.33
CA TYR A 264 18.61 -1.26 0.36
C TYR A 264 17.51 -0.24 0.06
N SER A 265 17.57 0.98 0.62
CA SER A 265 16.56 2.01 0.38
C SER A 265 16.35 2.28 -1.12
N GLY A 266 17.44 2.38 -1.91
CA GLY A 266 17.33 2.56 -3.36
C GLY A 266 16.69 1.37 -4.08
N LEU A 267 17.02 0.14 -3.67
CA LEU A 267 16.43 -1.08 -4.24
C LEU A 267 14.92 -1.18 -3.91
N LEU A 268 14.54 -0.90 -2.67
CA LEU A 268 13.14 -0.87 -2.23
C LEU A 268 12.33 0.23 -2.93
N MET A 269 12.93 1.38 -3.23
CA MET A 269 12.30 2.38 -4.09
C MET A 269 12.04 1.83 -5.50
N GLY A 270 13.04 1.17 -6.11
CA GLY A 270 12.88 0.51 -7.41
C GLY A 270 11.80 -0.58 -7.40
N TYR A 271 11.66 -1.32 -6.31
CA TYR A 271 10.55 -2.26 -6.12
C TYR A 271 9.18 -1.58 -6.15
N LEU A 272 9.04 -0.44 -5.46
CA LEU A 272 7.79 0.32 -5.45
C LEU A 272 7.46 0.85 -6.85
N GLU A 273 8.47 1.31 -7.59
CA GLU A 273 8.33 1.75 -8.99
C GLU A 273 7.90 0.60 -9.91
N ILE A 274 8.49 -0.59 -9.79
CA ILE A 274 8.12 -1.78 -10.56
C ILE A 274 6.65 -2.16 -10.31
N VAL A 275 6.22 -2.18 -9.05
CA VAL A 275 4.83 -2.48 -8.68
C VAL A 275 3.87 -1.46 -9.31
N GLY A 276 4.23 -0.17 -9.21
CA GLY A 276 3.48 0.91 -9.82
C GLY A 276 3.43 0.83 -11.34
N GLU A 277 4.53 0.46 -11.98
CA GLU A 277 4.61 0.30 -13.44
C GLU A 277 3.68 -0.80 -13.94
N PHE A 278 3.69 -1.97 -13.28
CA PHE A 278 2.77 -3.04 -13.64
C PHE A 278 1.30 -2.66 -13.39
N ASP A 279 1.00 -1.88 -12.34
CA ASP A 279 -0.35 -1.37 -12.11
C ASP A 279 -0.77 -0.38 -13.21
N PHE A 280 0.13 0.51 -13.66
CA PHE A 280 -0.12 1.41 -14.79
C PHE A 280 -0.38 0.64 -16.10
N ILE A 281 0.45 -0.36 -16.41
CA ILE A 281 0.27 -1.22 -17.59
C ILE A 281 -1.05 -1.99 -17.52
N LYS A 282 -1.37 -2.56 -16.35
CA LYS A 282 -2.65 -3.25 -16.09
C LYS A 282 -3.84 -2.31 -16.27
N ALA A 283 -3.74 -1.07 -15.83
CA ALA A 283 -4.76 -0.05 -16.00
C ALA A 283 -5.00 0.28 -17.49
N LYS A 284 -3.91 0.45 -18.28
CA LYS A 284 -4.01 0.62 -19.74
C LYS A 284 -4.69 -0.58 -20.40
N ALA A 285 -4.35 -1.80 -19.98
CA ALA A 285 -4.93 -3.02 -20.54
C ALA A 285 -6.44 -3.13 -20.24
N LYS A 286 -6.86 -2.80 -19.02
CA LYS A 286 -8.28 -2.74 -18.64
C LYS A 286 -9.05 -1.69 -19.44
N LEU A 287 -8.51 -0.48 -19.55
CA LEU A 287 -9.12 0.58 -20.34
C LEU A 287 -9.25 0.16 -21.82
N ALA A 288 -8.23 -0.51 -22.36
CA ALA A 288 -8.28 -1.06 -23.71
C ALA A 288 -9.37 -2.15 -23.85
N ILE A 289 -9.65 -2.95 -22.83
CA ILE A 289 -10.75 -3.92 -22.86
C ILE A 289 -12.10 -3.17 -22.85
N ASP A 290 -12.26 -2.19 -21.97
CA ASP A 290 -13.50 -1.43 -21.83
C ASP A 290 -13.87 -0.70 -23.12
N MET A 291 -12.87 -0.07 -23.75
CA MET A 291 -12.98 0.67 -25.02
C MET A 291 -12.91 -0.21 -26.27
N ASN A 292 -12.77 -1.53 -26.15
CA ASN A 292 -12.49 -2.43 -27.27
C ASN A 292 -11.25 -2.03 -28.13
N GLY A 293 -10.24 -1.45 -27.47
CA GLY A 293 -8.98 -1.05 -28.06
C GLY A 293 -8.15 -2.24 -28.57
N GLN A 294 -7.50 -2.04 -29.71
CA GLN A 294 -6.67 -3.05 -30.39
C GLN A 294 -5.20 -2.64 -30.38
N TYR A 295 -4.30 -3.61 -30.52
CA TYR A 295 -2.86 -3.35 -30.67
C TYR A 295 -2.57 -2.88 -32.11
N PRO A 296 -2.19 -1.61 -32.33
CA PRO A 296 -2.02 -1.08 -33.68
C PRO A 296 -0.63 -1.41 -34.23
N ASN A 297 -0.52 -1.44 -35.56
CA ASN A 297 0.79 -1.47 -36.22
C ASN A 297 1.35 -0.04 -36.34
N VAL A 298 2.60 0.17 -35.91
CA VAL A 298 3.25 1.49 -35.89
C VAL A 298 4.28 1.60 -37.00
N VAL A 299 4.03 2.53 -37.92
CA VAL A 299 4.93 2.82 -39.06
C VAL A 299 5.50 4.23 -38.93
N ASP A 300 6.78 4.41 -39.26
CA ASP A 300 7.45 5.72 -39.23
C ASP A 300 7.23 6.46 -40.56
N LYS A 301 5.96 6.64 -40.93
CA LYS A 301 5.50 7.30 -42.17
C LYS A 301 4.16 7.99 -41.92
N GLY A 302 3.83 8.99 -42.74
CA GLY A 302 2.52 9.64 -42.75
C GLY A 302 1.44 8.73 -43.33
N HIS A 303 1.05 7.70 -42.56
CA HIS A 303 0.08 6.69 -42.95
C HIS A 303 -0.91 6.46 -41.81
N LEU A 304 -2.19 6.41 -42.14
CA LEU A 304 -3.28 6.12 -41.23
C LEU A 304 -4.19 5.10 -41.89
N GLU A 305 -4.39 3.96 -41.23
CA GLU A 305 -5.40 2.99 -41.63
C GLU A 305 -6.25 2.65 -40.40
N LEU A 306 -7.51 3.07 -40.44
CA LEU A 306 -8.52 2.77 -39.44
C LEU A 306 -9.53 1.81 -40.05
N LYS A 307 -9.73 0.66 -39.40
CA LYS A 307 -10.72 -0.36 -39.79
C LYS A 307 -11.70 -0.51 -38.66
N ASP A 308 -12.96 -0.26 -38.95
CA ASP A 308 -14.07 -0.28 -38.01
C ASP A 308 -13.76 0.43 -36.68
N ALA A 309 -13.17 1.62 -36.77
CA ALA A 309 -12.73 2.40 -35.61
C ALA A 309 -13.90 3.15 -34.96
N TYR A 310 -13.85 3.28 -33.64
CA TYR A 310 -14.86 3.98 -32.85
C TYR A 310 -14.24 5.20 -32.15
N HIS A 311 -15.04 6.26 -31.98
CA HIS A 311 -14.70 7.29 -31.01
C HIS A 311 -14.80 6.69 -29.60
N PRO A 312 -13.71 6.64 -28.81
CA PRO A 312 -13.66 5.82 -27.59
C PRO A 312 -14.65 6.25 -26.51
N LEU A 313 -14.79 7.56 -26.26
CA LEU A 313 -15.74 8.07 -25.26
C LEU A 313 -17.21 7.84 -25.67
N LEU A 314 -17.54 8.07 -26.95
CA LEU A 314 -18.88 7.80 -27.48
C LEU A 314 -19.22 6.30 -27.40
N TYR A 315 -18.26 5.43 -27.73
CA TYR A 315 -18.43 3.98 -27.63
C TYR A 315 -18.80 3.57 -26.20
N LEU A 316 -18.04 4.06 -25.20
CA LEU A 316 -18.34 3.80 -23.79
C LEU A 316 -19.72 4.34 -23.37
N TYR A 317 -20.02 5.59 -23.73
CA TYR A 317 -21.30 6.23 -23.41
C TYR A 317 -22.50 5.47 -23.99
N ASN A 318 -22.42 5.09 -25.26
CA ASN A 318 -23.49 4.34 -25.93
C ASN A 318 -23.60 2.91 -25.40
N LYS A 319 -22.48 2.25 -25.08
CA LYS A 319 -22.46 0.92 -24.46
C LYS A 319 -23.23 0.90 -23.14
N LEU A 320 -23.06 1.93 -22.29
CA LEU A 320 -23.83 2.08 -21.05
C LEU A 320 -25.34 2.25 -21.29
N SER A 321 -25.71 2.88 -22.41
CA SER A 321 -27.10 3.13 -22.78
C SER A 321 -27.71 2.04 -23.69
N ASN A 322 -27.02 0.92 -23.92
CA ASN A 322 -27.39 -0.10 -24.91
C ASN A 322 -27.71 0.46 -26.30
N LYS A 323 -26.98 1.50 -26.72
CA LYS A 323 -27.08 2.11 -28.05
C LYS A 323 -25.96 1.61 -28.95
N THR A 324 -26.27 1.42 -30.22
CA THR A 324 -25.27 1.06 -31.23
C THR A 324 -24.41 2.27 -31.57
N THR A 325 -23.09 2.10 -31.56
CA THR A 325 -22.14 3.07 -32.12
C THR A 325 -21.75 2.61 -33.51
N ILE A 326 -21.79 3.51 -34.49
CA ILE A 326 -21.42 3.18 -35.88
C ILE A 326 -19.91 3.42 -36.06
N PRO A 327 -19.13 2.42 -36.50
CA PRO A 327 -17.70 2.59 -36.70
C PRO A 327 -17.38 3.33 -38.00
N VAL A 328 -16.14 3.81 -38.10
CA VAL A 328 -15.58 4.45 -39.29
C VAL A 328 -14.38 3.65 -39.80
N THR A 329 -14.33 3.46 -41.12
CA THR A 329 -13.18 2.91 -41.82
C THR A 329 -12.60 4.00 -42.73
N LEU A 330 -11.32 4.30 -42.57
CA LEU A 330 -10.63 5.38 -43.28
C LEU A 330 -9.17 5.01 -43.54
N THR A 331 -8.67 5.38 -44.72
CA THR A 331 -7.26 5.25 -45.06
C THR A 331 -6.73 6.59 -45.58
N LEU A 332 -5.59 7.04 -45.04
CA LEU A 332 -4.78 8.13 -45.56
C LEU A 332 -3.36 7.65 -45.77
N ASP A 333 -2.80 7.94 -46.95
CA ASP A 333 -1.46 7.53 -47.33
C ASP A 333 -0.79 8.59 -48.23
N GLU A 334 0.41 8.29 -48.73
CA GLU A 334 1.17 9.22 -49.58
C GLU A 334 0.47 9.58 -50.90
N LYS A 335 -0.50 8.78 -51.37
CA LYS A 335 -1.29 9.06 -52.57
C LYS A 335 -2.60 9.76 -52.24
N SER A 336 -3.22 9.41 -51.12
CA SER A 336 -4.52 9.90 -50.65
C SER A 336 -4.35 10.64 -49.32
N ARG A 337 -3.83 11.87 -49.39
CA ARG A 337 -3.46 12.67 -48.20
C ARG A 337 -4.57 13.57 -47.67
N ILE A 338 -5.61 13.80 -48.46
CA ILE A 338 -6.66 14.78 -48.16
C ILE A 338 -8.01 14.05 -48.15
N LEU A 339 -8.71 14.15 -47.01
CA LEU A 339 -10.08 13.69 -46.85
C LEU A 339 -11.02 14.88 -46.85
N VAL A 340 -12.05 14.85 -47.70
CA VAL A 340 -13.14 15.82 -47.71
C VAL A 340 -14.42 15.14 -47.23
N ILE A 341 -14.91 15.52 -46.05
CA ILE A 341 -16.16 15.01 -45.48
C ILE A 341 -17.28 16.02 -45.74
N SER A 342 -18.32 15.60 -46.47
CA SER A 342 -19.53 16.40 -46.72
C SER A 342 -20.77 15.73 -46.14
N GLY A 343 -21.83 16.49 -45.88
CA GLY A 343 -23.10 15.97 -45.35
C GLY A 343 -23.80 16.93 -44.37
N PRO A 344 -25.02 16.61 -43.91
CA PRO A 344 -25.79 17.43 -42.98
C PRO A 344 -25.11 17.54 -41.59
N ASN A 345 -25.42 18.59 -40.81
CA ASN A 345 -24.74 18.89 -39.54
C ASN A 345 -24.87 17.77 -38.49
N ALA A 346 -26.00 17.06 -38.44
CA ALA A 346 -26.22 15.94 -37.51
C ALA A 346 -25.66 14.59 -38.00
N GLY A 347 -24.94 14.56 -39.12
CA GLY A 347 -24.43 13.32 -39.75
C GLY A 347 -23.17 12.72 -39.12
N GLY A 348 -22.75 13.19 -37.95
CA GLY A 348 -21.57 12.63 -37.24
C GLY A 348 -20.20 13.13 -37.71
N LYS A 349 -20.14 14.11 -38.64
CA LYS A 349 -18.88 14.61 -39.23
C LYS A 349 -17.82 14.99 -38.20
N THR A 350 -18.21 15.75 -37.16
CA THR A 350 -17.30 16.22 -36.11
C THR A 350 -16.83 15.10 -35.19
N VAL A 351 -17.61 14.03 -35.02
CA VAL A 351 -17.24 12.87 -34.19
C VAL A 351 -16.27 11.95 -34.94
N THR A 352 -16.32 11.96 -36.27
CA THR A 352 -15.42 11.20 -37.14
C THR A 352 -14.01 11.80 -37.22
N MET A 353 -13.88 13.12 -37.02
CA MET A 353 -12.59 13.85 -37.02
C MET A 353 -12.05 13.95 -35.60
#